data_AF-A0A3T0L196-F1
#
_entry.id   AF-A0A3T0L196-F1
#
_cell.length_a   1.000
_cell.length_b   1.000
_cell.length_c   1.000
_cell.angle_alpha   90.00
_cell.angle_beta   90.00
_cell.angle_gamma   90.00
#
_symmetry.space_group_name_H-M   'P 1'
#
loop_
_entity.id
_entity.type
_entity.pdbx_description
1 polymer ?
#
loop_
_entity_poly.entity_id
_entity_poly.type
_entity_poly.pdbx_seq_one_letter_code
_entity_poly.pdbx_strand_id
1 'polypeptide(L)' 'MQDYKDRKFTFPEILGVTAAFIMFIAIGMIMGGTAAGNNKVFYGGAGLFSLGAVIAVYLLLKYGKKKEDDF' A
#
# COMPACT_ATOMS: atom_id res chain seq x y z
N MET A 1 19.79 16.75 -1.46
CA MET A 1 19.57 15.42 -2.07
C MET A 1 20.60 14.36 -1.65
N GLN A 2 21.81 14.71 -1.15
CA GLN A 2 22.78 13.71 -0.66
C GLN A 2 22.43 13.15 0.74
N ASP A 3 21.66 13.87 1.57
CA ASP A 3 21.27 13.44 2.93
C ASP A 3 20.25 12.28 3.01
N TYR A 4 19.68 11.85 1.87
CA TYR A 4 18.73 10.73 1.84
C TYR A 4 19.37 9.37 1.60
N LYS A 5 20.66 9.33 1.18
CA LYS A 5 21.32 8.09 0.76
C LYS A 5 21.58 7.11 1.91
N ASP A 6 21.82 7.63 3.11
CA ASP A 6 22.14 6.82 4.31
C ASP A 6 21.02 6.85 5.37
N ARG A 7 19.88 7.45 5.05
CA ARG A 7 18.76 7.56 5.99
C ARG A 7 18.02 6.23 6.06
N LYS A 8 18.04 5.58 7.24
CA LYS A 8 17.22 4.38 7.48
C LYS A 8 15.73 4.74 7.38
N PHE A 9 14.97 3.89 6.69
CA PHE A 9 13.52 4.03 6.64
C PHE A 9 12.93 4.00 8.04
N THR A 10 12.02 4.93 8.30
CA THR A 10 11.23 4.96 9.52
C THR A 10 10.16 3.87 9.46
N PHE A 11 9.72 3.39 10.62
CA PHE A 11 8.67 2.39 10.73
C PHE A 11 7.39 2.72 9.90
N PRO A 12 6.86 3.95 9.89
CA PRO A 12 5.70 4.28 9.05
C PRO A 12 6.00 4.23 7.54
N GLU A 13 7.21 4.57 7.10
CA GLU A 13 7.60 4.43 5.69
C GLU A 13 7.66 2.97 5.27
N ILE A 14 8.22 2.10 6.11
CA ILE A 14 8.24 0.64 5.86
C ILE A 14 6.82 0.10 5.77
N LEU A 15 5.95 0.48 6.70
CA LEU A 15 4.53 0.07 6.67
C LEU A 15 3.81 0.59 5.42
N GLY A 16 4.12 1.81 4.96
CA GLY A 16 3.58 2.38 3.74
C GLY A 16 4.02 1.60 2.49
N VAL A 17 5.31 1.26 2.41
CA VAL A 17 5.85 0.43 1.32
C VAL A 17 5.24 -0.97 1.35
N THR A 18 5.10 -1.59 2.52
CA THR A 18 4.45 -2.89 2.67
C THR A 18 2.99 -2.84 2.24
N ALA A 19 2.24 -1.80 2.63
CA ALA A 19 0.86 -1.61 2.19
C ALA A 19 0.75 -1.47 0.66
N ALA A 20 1.67 -0.73 0.02
CA ALA A 20 1.73 -0.60 -1.42
C ALA A 20 1.96 -1.94 -2.13
N PHE A 21 2.87 -2.78 -1.64
CA PHE A 21 3.10 -4.12 -2.18
C PHE A 21 1.86 -5.02 -2.06
N ILE A 22 1.19 -5.00 -0.91
CA ILE A 22 -0.04 -5.78 -0.69
C ILE A 22 -1.12 -5.35 -1.68
N MET A 23 -1.33 -4.04 -1.85
CA MET A 23 -2.32 -3.51 -2.79
C MET A 23 -1.96 -3.82 -4.25
N PHE A 24 -0.68 -3.78 -4.61
CA PHE A 24 -0.22 -4.12 -5.96
C PHE A 24 -0.53 -5.59 -6.30
N ILE A 25 -0.20 -6.52 -5.40
CA ILE A 25 -0.50 -7.95 -5.58
C ILE A 25 -2.02 -8.16 -5.62
N ALA A 26 -2.76 -7.48 -4.75
CA ALA A 26 -4.21 -7.56 -4.70
C ALA A 26 -4.86 -7.12 -6.02
N ILE A 27 -4.39 -6.04 -6.66
CA ILE A 27 -4.86 -5.61 -7.98
C ILE A 27 -4.61 -6.70 -9.03
N GLY A 28 -3.43 -7.32 -9.01
CA GLY A 28 -3.12 -8.46 -9.89
C GLY A 28 -4.07 -9.63 -9.71
N MET A 29 -4.46 -9.94 -8.47
CA MET A 29 -5.46 -10.98 -8.17
C MET A 29 -6.87 -10.59 -8.61
N ILE A 30 -7.26 -9.33 -8.43
CA ILE A 30 -8.57 -8.81 -8.88
C ILE A 30 -8.67 -8.91 -10.39
N MET A 31 -7.68 -8.38 -11.12
CA MET A 31 -7.65 -8.43 -12.59
C MET A 31 -7.54 -9.87 -13.11
N GLY A 32 -6.60 -10.65 -12.58
CA GLY A 32 -6.39 -12.04 -12.99
C GLY A 32 -7.57 -12.95 -12.66
N GLY A 33 -8.18 -12.76 -11.49
CA GLY A 33 -9.39 -13.48 -11.06
C GLY A 33 -10.59 -13.15 -11.96
N THR A 34 -10.75 -11.88 -12.34
CA THR A 34 -11.80 -11.45 -13.28
C THR A 34 -11.59 -12.06 -14.66
N ALA A 35 -10.37 -12.00 -15.20
CA ALA A 35 -10.04 -12.55 -16.51
C ALA A 35 -10.20 -14.08 -16.57
N ALA A 36 -9.91 -14.78 -15.47
CA ALA A 36 -10.03 -16.23 -15.38
C ALA A 36 -11.43 -16.73 -14.97
N GLY A 37 -12.40 -15.84 -14.72
CA GLY A 37 -13.72 -16.20 -14.18
C GLY A 37 -13.64 -16.85 -12.79
N ASN A 38 -12.55 -16.63 -12.05
CA ASN A 38 -12.29 -17.27 -10.77
C ASN A 38 -12.63 -16.33 -9.61
N ASN A 39 -13.88 -16.45 -9.14
CA ASN A 39 -14.42 -15.64 -8.06
C ASN A 39 -13.61 -15.77 -6.75
N LYS A 40 -13.01 -16.93 -6.46
CA LYS A 40 -12.20 -17.10 -5.24
C LYS A 40 -10.95 -16.22 -5.27
N VAL A 41 -10.28 -16.15 -6.42
CA VAL A 41 -9.08 -15.30 -6.60
C VAL A 41 -9.48 -13.82 -6.58
N PHE A 42 -10.60 -13.47 -7.22
CA PHE A 42 -11.13 -12.11 -7.18
C PHE A 42 -11.42 -11.64 -5.75
N TYR A 43 -12.20 -12.42 -4.98
CA TYR A 43 -12.55 -12.05 -3.60
C TYR A 43 -11.35 -12.10 -2.66
N GLY A 44 -10.40 -13.02 -2.90
CA GLY A 44 -9.11 -13.02 -2.20
C GLY A 44 -8.31 -11.73 -2.45
N GLY A 45 -8.26 -11.28 -3.71
CA GLY A 45 -7.67 -10.00 -4.09
C GLY A 45 -8.39 -8.81 -3.46
N ALA A 46 -9.71 -8.76 -3.52
CA ALA A 46 -10.51 -7.69 -2.91
C ALA A 46 -10.30 -7.61 -1.39
N GLY A 47 -10.19 -8.75 -0.70
CA GLY A 47 -9.89 -8.82 0.73
C GLY A 47 -8.47 -8.36 1.07
N LEU A 48 -7.47 -8.72 0.26
CA LEU A 48 -6.11 -8.23 0.44
C LEU A 48 -6.01 -6.72 0.17
N PHE A 49 -6.74 -6.22 -0.82
CA PHE A 49 -6.79 -4.81 -1.14
C PHE A 49 -7.39 -3.99 0.01
N SER A 50 -8.48 -4.46 0.63
CA SER A 50 -9.10 -3.76 1.75
C SER A 50 -8.17 -3.67 2.96
N LEU A 51 -7.41 -4.72 3.27
CA LEU A 51 -6.38 -4.69 4.32
C LEU A 51 -5.28 -3.67 4.03
N GLY A 52 -4.76 -3.65 2.79
CA GLY A 52 -3.76 -2.66 2.37
C GLY A 52 -4.30 -1.22 2.44
N ALA A 53 -5.56 -1.01 2.02
CA ALA A 53 -6.21 0.28 2.04
C ALA A 53 -6.40 0.83 3.46
N VAL A 54 -6.77 -0.01 4.43
CA VAL A 54 -6.90 0.40 5.84
C VAL A 54 -5.56 0.88 6.40
N ILE A 55 -4.47 0.17 6.11
CA ILE A 55 -3.12 0.55 6.54
C ILE A 55 -2.72 1.89 5.88
N ALA A 56 -2.97 2.04 4.58
CA ALA A 56 -2.68 3.28 3.86
C ALA A 56 -3.46 4.48 4.43
N VAL A 57 -4.76 4.32 4.67
CA VAL A 57 -5.61 5.36 5.27
C VAL A 57 -5.14 5.69 6.68
N TYR A 58 -4.79 4.70 7.50
CA TYR A 58 -4.24 4.93 8.85
C TYR A 58 -2.96 5.76 8.80
N LEU A 59 -2.03 5.43 7.91
CA LEU A 59 -0.77 6.15 7.74
C LEU A 59 -1.01 7.59 7.24
N LEU A 60 -1.93 7.79 6.29
CA LEU A 60 -2.31 9.11 5.81
C LEU A 60 -2.93 9.98 6.92
N LEU A 61 -3.85 9.43 7.72
CA LEU A 61 -4.48 10.20 8.80
C LEU A 61 -3.49 10.55 9.92
N LYS A 62 -2.60 9.63 10.27
CA LYS A 62 -1.68 9.79 11.40
C LYS A 62 -0.41 10.56 11.05
N TYR A 63 0.12 10.38 9.85
CA TYR A 63 1.40 10.94 9.42
C TYR A 63 1.28 11.89 8.23
N GLY A 64 0.19 11.84 7.45
CA GLY A 64 -0.04 12.72 6.30
C GLY A 64 -0.29 14.19 6.67
N LYS A 65 -0.55 14.51 7.94
CA LYS A 65 -0.63 15.89 8.43
C LYS A 65 0.74 16.57 8.61
N LYS A 66 1.87 15.92 8.29
CA LYS A 66 3.19 16.54 8.32
C LYS A 66 3.78 16.64 6.91
N LYS A 67 3.53 17.78 6.25
CA LYS A 67 4.46 18.64 5.49
C LYS A 67 3.70 19.41 4.41
N GLU A 68 3.28 20.62 4.76
CA GLU A 68 3.08 21.69 3.78
C GLU A 68 4.41 22.42 3.45
N ASP A 69 5.55 22.03 4.06
CA ASP A 69 6.81 22.77 3.96
C ASP A 69 8.01 21.90 3.53
N ASP A 70 7.93 21.16 2.43
CA ASP A 70 9.14 20.63 1.75
C ASP A 70 8.87 20.55 0.23
N PHE A 71 8.87 21.72 -0.41
CA PHE A 71 9.07 21.89 -1.86
C PHE A 71 10.53 22.25 -2.13
#